data_AF-A0A928N9L6-F1
#
_entry.id   AF-A0A928N9L6-F1
#
_cell.length_a   1.000
_cell.length_b   1.000
_cell.length_c   1.000
_cell.angle_alpha   90.00
_cell.angle_beta   90.00
_cell.angle_gamma   90.00
#
_symmetry.space_group_name_H-M   'P 1'
#
loop_
_entity.id
_entity.type
_entity.pdbx_description
1 polymer ?
#
loop_
_entity_poly.entity_id
_entity_poly.type
_entity_poly.pdbx_seq_one_letter_code
_entity_poly.pdbx_strand_id
1 'polypeptide(L)'
;MVEERLKDQNISLQGRAKITVTGVSDVDSFDEHTVVLYTILGILTIKGGDLHINKLNVETGDICIEGEIDSLAYSEAQSTKKAAGSLLARLFQ
;
A
#
# COMPACT_ATOMS: atom_id res chain seq x y z
N MET A 1 -14.77 -9.73 -26.12
CA MET A 1 -13.81 -8.76 -25.57
C MET A 1 -14.28 -8.51 -24.14
N VAL A 2 -13.74 -9.27 -23.19
CA VAL A 2 -14.15 -9.20 -21.79
C VAL A 2 -13.52 -7.94 -21.23
N GLU A 3 -14.31 -7.00 -20.72
CA GLU A 3 -13.79 -5.91 -19.91
C GLU A 3 -12.99 -6.54 -18.78
N GLU A 4 -11.67 -6.38 -18.79
CA GLU A 4 -10.88 -6.50 -17.58
C GLU A 4 -11.43 -5.44 -16.63
N ARG A 5 -12.37 -5.83 -15.76
CA ARG A 5 -12.72 -5.01 -14.61
C ARG A 5 -11.41 -4.73 -13.91
N LEU A 6 -11.00 -3.46 -13.94
CA LEU A 6 -9.94 -2.97 -13.07
C LEU A 6 -10.28 -3.51 -11.68
N LYS A 7 -9.44 -4.39 -11.14
CA LYS A 7 -9.61 -4.90 -9.78
C LYS A 7 -9.66 -3.65 -8.90
N ASP A 8 -10.76 -3.37 -8.23
CA ASP A 8 -10.83 -2.18 -7.37
C ASP A 8 -9.98 -2.43 -6.11
N GLN A 9 -9.22 -1.42 -5.71
CA GLN A 9 -8.53 -1.40 -4.43
C GLN A 9 -9.39 -0.70 -3.38
N ASN A 10 -9.63 -1.37 -2.26
CA ASN A 10 -10.30 -0.86 -1.09
C ASN A 10 -9.42 -1.06 0.14
N ILE A 11 -9.40 -0.08 1.04
CA ILE A 11 -8.80 -0.19 2.37
C ILE A 11 -9.88 0.03 3.41
N SER A 12 -10.06 -0.95 4.29
CA SER A 12 -10.96 -0.88 5.44
C SER A 12 -10.15 -0.93 6.72
N LEU A 13 -10.21 0.13 7.53
CA LEU A 13 -9.57 0.23 8.85
C LEU A 13 -10.63 0.15 9.94
N GLN A 14 -10.48 -0.79 10.87
CA GLN A 14 -11.41 -1.00 11.97
C GLN A 14 -10.69 -0.83 13.30
N GLY A 15 -11.11 0.15 14.09
CA GLY A 15 -10.66 0.35 15.48
C GLY A 15 -9.16 0.54 15.66
N ARG A 16 -8.40 0.94 14.63
CA ARG A 16 -6.92 0.93 14.61
C ARG A 16 -6.30 -0.44 14.96
N ALA A 17 -7.08 -1.51 14.87
CA ALA A 17 -6.69 -2.86 15.27
C ALA A 17 -6.61 -3.83 14.08
N LYS A 18 -7.33 -3.51 13.00
CA LYS A 18 -7.48 -4.39 11.84
C LYS A 18 -7.56 -3.59 10.55
N ILE A 19 -6.76 -3.96 9.57
CA ILE A 19 -6.80 -3.49 8.19
C ILE A 19 -7.17 -4.63 7.26
N THR A 20 -8.08 -4.36 6.32
CA THR A 20 -8.28 -5.19 5.14
C THR A 20 -7.92 -4.38 3.90
N VAL A 21 -7.04 -4.91 3.05
CA VAL A 21 -6.63 -4.30 1.77
C VAL A 21 -6.99 -5.25 0.63
N THR A 22 -7.70 -4.76 -0.38
CA THR A 22 -7.94 -5.49 -1.64
C THR A 22 -7.06 -4.93 -2.76
N GLY A 23 -6.89 -5.68 -3.84
CA GLY A 23 -6.06 -5.25 -4.97
C GLY A 23 -4.56 -5.21 -4.64
N VAL A 24 -4.12 -6.03 -3.68
CA VAL A 24 -2.72 -6.30 -3.41
C VAL A 24 -2.19 -7.26 -4.48
N SER A 25 -1.09 -6.88 -5.13
CA SER A 25 -0.39 -7.73 -6.08
C SER A 25 0.68 -8.60 -5.41
N ASP A 26 1.38 -8.06 -4.42
CA ASP A 26 2.45 -8.77 -3.72
C ASP A 26 2.77 -8.14 -2.34
N VAL A 27 3.44 -8.90 -1.47
CA VAL A 27 3.95 -8.44 -0.18
C VAL A 27 5.46 -8.25 -0.30
N ASP A 28 5.94 -7.01 -0.16
CA ASP A 28 7.37 -6.69 -0.27
C ASP A 28 8.13 -7.11 0.99
N SER A 29 7.64 -6.67 2.15
CA SER A 29 8.23 -6.98 3.45
C SER A 29 7.17 -6.87 4.55
N PHE A 30 7.26 -7.72 5.56
CA PHE A 30 6.43 -7.61 6.75
C PHE A 30 7.24 -7.95 8.00
N ASP A 31 7.03 -7.16 9.05
CA ASP A 31 7.48 -7.42 10.41
C ASP A 31 6.43 -6.87 11.40
N GLU A 32 6.73 -6.97 12.70
CA GLU A 32 5.83 -6.53 13.78
C GLU A 32 5.59 -5.00 13.84
N HIS A 33 6.36 -4.21 13.08
CA HIS A 33 6.28 -2.75 13.09
C HIS A 33 5.85 -2.16 11.75
N THR A 34 6.16 -2.84 10.65
CA THR A 34 5.95 -2.33 9.28
C THR A 34 5.50 -3.45 8.34
N VAL A 35 4.47 -3.16 7.54
CA VAL A 35 4.06 -3.99 6.41
C VAL A 35 4.09 -3.17 5.14
N VAL A 36 4.77 -3.67 4.11
CA VAL A 36 4.90 -3.02 2.79
C VAL A 36 4.24 -3.91 1.74
N LEU A 37 3.25 -3.37 1.04
CA LEU A 37 2.44 -4.06 0.05
C LEU A 37 2.58 -3.39 -1.31
N TYR A 38 2.79 -4.19 -2.35
CA TYR A 38 2.58 -3.76 -3.73
C TYR A 38 1.09 -3.87 -4.05
N THR A 39 0.48 -2.77 -4.46
CA THR A 39 -0.93 -2.70 -4.85
C THR A 39 -1.07 -2.07 -6.23
N ILE A 40 -2.26 -2.19 -6.82
CA ILE A 40 -2.54 -1.59 -8.13
C ILE A 40 -2.44 -0.06 -8.15
N LEU A 41 -2.51 0.61 -6.98
CA LEU A 41 -2.39 2.07 -6.82
C LEU A 41 -0.99 2.52 -6.37
N GLY A 42 -0.02 1.61 -6.31
CA GLY A 42 1.35 1.90 -5.88
C GLY A 42 1.79 1.06 -4.69
N ILE A 43 2.77 1.55 -3.94
CA ILE A 43 3.29 0.86 -2.75
C ILE A 43 2.56 1.41 -1.53
N LEU A 44 1.88 0.53 -0.79
CA LEU A 44 1.24 0.84 0.47
C LEU A 44 2.12 0.40 1.64
N THR A 45 2.56 1.36 2.46
CA THR A 45 3.27 1.10 3.72
C THR A 45 2.32 1.31 4.89
N ILE A 46 2.23 0.31 5.76
CA ILE A 46 1.47 0.33 7.00
C ILE A 46 2.48 0.25 8.14
N LYS A 47 2.38 1.16 9.11
CA LYS A 47 3.23 1.15 10.31
C LYS A 47 2.40 1.07 11.58
N GLY A 48 2.99 0.45 12.60
CA GLY A 48 2.28 0.11 13.81
C GLY A 48 3.11 -0.68 14.81
N GLY A 49 2.42 -1.41 15.68
CA GLY A 49 2.99 -2.36 16.63
C GLY A 49 2.24 -3.68 16.64
N ASP A 50 2.96 -4.78 16.88
CA ASP A 50 2.44 -6.15 16.85
C ASP A 50 1.67 -6.48 15.54
N LEU A 51 2.16 -5.92 14.43
CA LEU A 51 1.56 -6.14 13.12
C LEU A 51 1.77 -7.58 12.67
N HIS A 52 0.69 -8.24 12.29
CA HIS A 52 0.75 -9.60 11.74
C HIS A 52 -0.31 -9.82 10.66
N ILE A 53 0.06 -10.61 9.65
CA ILE A 53 -0.86 -10.97 8.56
C ILE A 53 -1.76 -12.10 9.05
N ASN A 54 -3.04 -11.80 9.26
CA ASN A 54 -4.04 -12.79 9.67
C ASN A 54 -4.51 -13.63 8.47
N LYS A 55 -4.68 -13.01 7.29
CA LYS A 55 -5.11 -13.71 6.08
C LYS A 55 -4.49 -13.10 4.82
N LEU A 56 -3.99 -13.95 3.94
CA LEU A 56 -3.50 -13.60 2.61
C LEU A 56 -4.22 -14.48 1.58
N ASN A 57 -4.95 -13.85 0.66
CA ASN A 57 -5.51 -14.52 -0.51
C ASN A 57 -4.82 -13.99 -1.77
N VAL A 58 -3.88 -14.78 -2.30
CA VAL A 58 -3.08 -14.43 -3.48
C VAL A 58 -3.92 -14.41 -4.76
N GLU A 59 -4.97 -15.21 -4.85
CA GLU A 59 -5.83 -15.27 -6.03
C GLU A 59 -6.70 -14.01 -6.16
N THR A 60 -7.29 -13.57 -5.05
CA THR A 60 -8.13 -12.36 -5.03
C THR A 60 -7.31 -11.09 -4.87
N GLY A 61 -6.13 -11.16 -4.24
CA GLY A 61 -5.32 -10.00 -3.88
C GLY A 61 -5.82 -9.32 -2.61
N ASP A 62 -6.41 -10.10 -1.70
CA ASP A 62 -6.95 -9.60 -0.43
C ASP A 62 -6.00 -9.94 0.73
N ILE A 63 -5.67 -8.95 1.52
CA ILE A 63 -4.86 -9.06 2.74
C ILE A 63 -5.62 -8.54 3.94
N CYS A 64 -5.50 -9.26 5.05
CA CYS A 64 -5.95 -8.85 6.37
C CYS A 64 -4.74 -8.76 7.30
N ILE A 65 -4.53 -7.58 7.89
CA ILE A 65 -3.47 -7.28 8.85
C ILE A 65 -4.13 -6.91 10.18
N GLU A 66 -3.62 -7.44 11.27
CA GLU A 66 -4.06 -7.13 12.63
C GLU A 66 -2.87 -6.65 13.46
N GLY A 67 -3.15 -5.85 14.50
CA GLY A 67 -2.13 -5.17 15.32
C GLY A 67 -2.52 -3.71 15.57
N GLU A 68 -1.66 -2.95 16.26
CA GLU A 68 -1.87 -1.52 16.50
C GLU A 68 -1.44 -0.70 15.29
N ILE A 69 -2.34 0.11 14.74
CA ILE A 69 -2.09 0.82 13.48
C ILE A 69 -1.89 2.32 13.73
N ASP A 70 -0.74 2.81 13.30
CA ASP A 70 -0.32 4.20 13.50
C ASP A 70 -0.39 5.02 12.21
N SER A 71 -0.01 4.43 11.08
CA SER A 71 -0.05 5.15 9.80
C SER A 71 -0.22 4.24 8.59
N LEU A 72 -0.82 4.83 7.55
CA LEU A 72 -0.87 4.28 6.20
C LEU A 72 -0.30 5.33 5.24
N ALA A 73 0.64 4.94 4.39
CA ALA A 73 1.26 5.82 3.42
C ALA A 73 1.37 5.15 2.05
N TYR A 74 0.90 5.84 1.01
CA TYR A 74 1.17 5.45 -0.37
C TYR A 74 2.44 6.11 -0.88
N SER A 75 3.21 5.36 -1.65
CA SER A 75 4.30 5.88 -2.47
C SER A 75 4.17 5.39 -3.91
N GLU A 76 4.66 6.18 -4.87
CA GLU A 76 4.70 5.76 -6.26
C GLU A 76 5.53 4.47 -6.36
N ALA A 77 4.95 3.40 -6.93
CA ALA A 77 5.75 2.29 -7.41
C ALA A 77 6.78 2.89 -8.38
N GLN A 78 8.07 2.63 -8.17
CA GLN A 78 9.16 3.23 -8.95
C GLN A 78 9.01 2.97 -10.46
N SER A 79 8.19 3.78 -11.11
CA SER A 79 8.18 4.00 -12.53
C SER A 79 9.22 5.07 -12.76
N THR A 80 10.48 4.65 -12.87
CA THR A 80 11.62 5.41 -13.42
C THR A 80 11.31 6.85 -13.88
N LYS A 81 11.16 7.80 -12.96
CA LYS A 81 11.10 9.23 -13.30
C LYS A 81 12.52 9.74 -13.52
N LYS A 82 13.08 9.42 -14.70
CA LYS A 82 13.97 10.34 -15.38
C LYS A 82 13.14 11.53 -15.86
N ALA A 83 13.01 12.59 -15.05
CA ALA A 83 12.79 13.95 -15.54
C ALA A 83 12.97 14.99 -14.42
N ALA A 84 14.03 15.78 -14.56
CA ALA A 84 14.09 17.23 -14.40
C ALA A 84 13.36 17.84 -13.18
N GLY A 85 14.04 18.37 -12.16
CA GLY A 85 15.00 19.46 -12.32
C GLY A 85 14.34 20.76 -12.80
N SER A 86 13.23 21.25 -12.19
CA SER A 86 12.72 22.60 -12.50
C SER A 86 11.64 23.17 -11.54
N LEU A 87 11.59 22.81 -10.26
CA LEU A 87 10.55 23.36 -9.35
C LEU A 87 11.07 24.26 -8.22
N LEU A 88 12.39 24.32 -7.99
CA LEU A 88 12.99 25.12 -6.92
C LEU A 88 13.64 26.43 -7.40
N ALA A 89 13.76 26.64 -8.72
CA ALA A 89 14.45 27.81 -9.29
C ALA A 89 13.57 29.06 -9.46
N ARG A 90 12.27 29.00 -9.14
CA ARG A 90 11.31 30.10 -9.34
C ARG A 90 10.91 30.85 -8.06
N LEU A 91 11.46 30.49 -6.90
CA LEU A 91 11.12 31.12 -5.62
C LEU A 91 12.11 32.21 -5.16
N PHE A 92 13.17 32.48 -5.94
CA PHE A 92 14.22 33.45 -5.60
C PHE A 92 14.49 34.48 -6.71
N GLN A 93 13.48 34.81 -7.53
CA GLN A 93 13.52 35.97 -8.41
C GLN A 93 12.36 36.91 -8.09
#